data_AF-A0A7I0JYN5-F1
#
_entry.id   AF-A0A7I0JYN5-F1
#
_cell.length_a   1.000
_cell.length_b   1.000
_cell.length_c   1.000
_cell.angle_alpha   90.00
_cell.angle_beta   90.00
_cell.angle_gamma   90.00
#
_symmetry.space_group_name_H-M   'P 1'
#
loop_
_entity.id
_entity.type
_entity.pdbx_description
1 polymer ?
#
loop_
_entity_poly.entity_id
_entity_poly.type
_entity_poly.pdbx_seq_one_letter_code
_entity_poly.pdbx_strand_id
1 'polypeptide(L)'
;MREALLGVAIFVCLAGASLTSLLIHGRFPPHHRQDDTSAIVRLAANLFVVMTSLVLGLMINSAKNTFEAIDHNLHAYATELILLDRSLRQYGPETQAARQPLIAYVQRVVDATSPSQQSPIVANRLSELLLNNVGDQLSVLTPPDDRHADMLRDARQQLQKVIELRWVLAEQSEGAIPGALIALLVAWLTLIFASFGFRAPCNATVVATFVVSAALVAAALYLIMDMDIPFSGPIQISPAPLERALAELKQ
;
A
#
# COMPACT_ATOMS: atom_id res chain seq x y z
N MET A 1 -1.15 0.78 12.15
CA MET A 1 -0.65 0.22 13.44
C MET A 1 0.15 -1.08 13.28
N ARG A 2 -0.28 -2.04 12.46
CA ARG A 2 0.47 -3.31 12.25
C ARG A 2 1.85 -3.11 11.62
N GLU A 3 1.98 -2.23 10.62
CA GLU A 3 3.26 -1.93 9.96
C GLU A 3 4.29 -1.28 10.89
N ALA A 4 3.86 -0.35 11.74
CA ALA A 4 4.74 0.28 12.73
C ALA A 4 5.27 -0.76 13.74
N LEU A 5 4.43 -1.71 14.16
CA LEU A 5 4.84 -2.82 15.02
C LEU A 5 5.85 -3.73 14.31
N LEU A 6 5.67 -3.99 13.01
CA LEU A 6 6.62 -4.76 12.20
C LEU A 6 7.95 -4.01 12.06
N GLY A 7 7.95 -2.71 11.78
CA GLY A 7 9.17 -1.89 11.73
C GLY A 7 9.95 -1.93 13.04
N VAL A 8 9.26 -1.78 14.18
CA VAL A 8 9.89 -1.90 15.51
C VAL A 8 10.40 -3.32 15.76
N ALA A 9 9.65 -4.36 15.38
CA ALA A 9 10.08 -5.75 15.53
C ALA A 9 11.35 -6.04 14.70
N ILE A 10 11.42 -5.55 13.46
CA ILE A 10 12.60 -5.64 12.60
C ILE A 10 13.80 -4.94 13.25
N PHE A 11 13.61 -3.72 13.75
CA PHE A 11 14.65 -2.98 14.45
C PHE A 11 15.19 -3.76 15.66
N VAL A 12 14.30 -4.24 16.54
CA VAL A 12 14.67 -5.03 17.72
C VAL A 12 15.37 -6.32 17.32
N CYS A 13 14.94 -6.97 16.23
CA CYS A 13 15.56 -8.19 15.73
C CYS A 13 16.99 -7.95 15.21
N LEU A 14 17.20 -6.90 14.41
CA LEU A 14 18.52 -6.56 13.85
C LEU A 14 19.49 -6.04 14.92
N ALA A 15 19.03 -5.10 15.75
CA ALA A 15 19.81 -4.58 16.86
C ALA A 15 20.12 -5.72 17.86
N GLY A 16 19.13 -6.53 18.20
CA GLY A 16 19.26 -7.68 19.10
C GLY A 16 20.26 -8.71 18.59
N ALA A 17 20.22 -9.06 17.30
CA ALA A 17 21.16 -10.02 16.69
C ALA A 17 22.61 -9.50 16.69
N SER A 18 22.83 -8.23 16.35
CA SER A 18 24.18 -7.62 16.39
C SER A 18 24.73 -7.49 17.81
N LEU A 19 23.90 -7.04 18.76
CA LEU A 19 24.26 -6.87 20.17
C LEU A 19 24.50 -8.21 20.86
N THR A 20 23.66 -9.22 20.64
CA THR A 20 23.89 -10.56 21.20
C THR A 20 25.16 -11.18 20.63
N SER A 21 25.39 -11.07 19.32
CA SER A 21 26.66 -11.53 18.70
C SER A 21 27.89 -10.84 19.32
N LEU A 22 27.80 -9.53 19.56
CA LEU A 22 28.86 -8.73 20.20
C LEU A 22 29.14 -9.18 21.65
N LEU A 23 28.09 -9.39 22.45
CA LEU A 23 28.21 -9.84 23.84
C LEU A 23 28.72 -11.28 23.95
N ILE A 24 28.26 -12.16 23.04
CA ILE A 24 28.65 -13.56 22.99
C ILE A 24 30.11 -13.71 22.54
N HIS A 25 30.63 -12.80 21.69
CA HIS A 25 32.04 -12.81 21.28
C HIS A 25 33.00 -12.77 22.48
N GLY A 26 32.67 -12.04 23.54
CA GLY A 26 33.47 -11.99 24.78
C GLY A 26 33.53 -13.31 25.56
N ARG A 27 32.57 -14.22 25.34
CA ARG A 27 32.40 -15.47 26.09
C ARG A 27 32.85 -16.74 25.36
N PHE A 28 33.26 -16.66 24.08
CA PHE A 28 33.61 -17.84 23.30
C PHE A 28 35.01 -18.41 23.62
N PRO A 29 35.16 -19.74 23.81
CA PRO A 29 36.44 -20.42 23.95
C PRO A 29 37.37 -20.20 22.74
N PRO A 30 38.70 -20.23 22.91
CA PRO A 30 39.69 -19.84 21.90
C PRO A 30 39.67 -20.66 20.60
N HIS A 31 39.06 -21.85 20.57
CA HIS A 31 39.04 -22.71 19.37
C HIS A 31 38.02 -22.28 18.29
N HIS A 32 36.98 -21.52 18.62
CA HIS A 32 36.05 -20.94 17.64
C HIS A 32 36.45 -19.53 17.20
N ARG A 33 37.60 -19.03 17.70
CA ARG A 33 38.16 -17.69 17.45
C ARG A 33 39.22 -17.66 16.36
N GLN A 34 39.50 -18.80 15.71
CA GLN A 34 40.46 -18.85 14.61
C GLN A 34 39.98 -17.98 13.45
N ASP A 35 40.91 -17.20 12.88
CA ASP A 35 40.65 -16.21 11.84
C ASP A 35 39.95 -16.83 10.62
N ASP A 36 40.30 -18.08 10.31
CA ASP A 36 39.78 -18.84 9.18
C ASP A 36 38.28 -19.12 9.28
N THR A 37 37.75 -19.49 10.47
CA THR A 37 36.31 -19.74 10.64
C THR A 37 35.51 -18.45 10.48
N SER A 38 36.00 -17.34 11.05
CA SER A 38 35.34 -16.04 10.91
C SER A 38 35.38 -15.48 9.48
N ALA A 39 36.45 -15.79 8.73
CA ALA A 39 36.57 -15.44 7.32
C ALA A 39 35.52 -16.17 6.47
N ILE A 40 35.33 -17.47 6.68
CA ILE A 40 34.32 -18.26 5.97
C ILE A 40 32.90 -17.73 6.24
N VAL A 41 32.57 -17.44 7.51
CA VAL A 41 31.26 -16.88 7.87
C VAL A 41 31.01 -15.54 7.16
N ARG A 42 32.02 -14.67 7.10
CA ARG A 42 31.92 -13.39 6.40
C ARG A 42 31.78 -13.57 4.88
N LEU A 43 32.46 -14.56 4.31
CA LEU A 43 32.37 -14.89 2.88
C LEU A 43 30.98 -15.40 2.53
N ALA A 44 30.38 -16.23 3.40
CA ALA A 44 28.98 -16.62 3.30
C ALA A 44 28.02 -15.42 3.48
N ALA A 45 28.28 -14.53 4.44
CA ALA A 45 27.48 -13.32 4.65
C ALA A 45 27.49 -12.40 3.42
N ASN A 46 28.63 -12.25 2.73
CA ASN A 46 28.73 -11.45 1.51
C ASN A 46 27.80 -11.96 0.39
N LEU A 47 27.58 -13.28 0.29
CA LEU A 47 26.60 -13.84 -0.64
C LEU A 47 25.19 -13.32 -0.32
N PHE A 48 24.80 -13.34 0.95
CA PHE A 48 23.51 -12.82 1.40
C PHE A 48 23.38 -11.30 1.22
N VAL A 49 24.48 -10.53 1.35
CA VAL A 49 24.46 -9.08 1.10
C VAL A 49 24.03 -8.77 -0.34
N VAL A 50 24.60 -9.46 -1.32
CA VAL A 50 24.26 -9.25 -2.74
C VAL A 50 22.79 -9.60 -3.00
N MET A 51 22.32 -10.73 -2.49
CA MET A 51 20.94 -11.17 -2.63
C MET A 51 19.95 -10.21 -1.95
N THR A 52 20.27 -9.76 -0.73
CA THR A 52 19.49 -8.80 0.04
C THR A 52 19.38 -7.47 -0.72
N SER A 53 20.49 -6.98 -1.27
CA SER A 53 20.49 -5.72 -2.05
C SER A 53 19.57 -5.82 -3.28
N LEU A 54 19.60 -6.95 -3.99
CA LEU A 54 18.76 -7.15 -5.16
C LEU A 54 17.28 -7.24 -4.77
N VAL A 55 16.94 -8.07 -3.79
CA VAL A 55 15.54 -8.25 -3.33
C VAL A 55 14.99 -6.95 -2.78
N LEU A 56 15.77 -6.21 -1.97
CA LEU A 56 15.35 -4.92 -1.45
C LEU A 56 15.08 -3.92 -2.58
N GLY A 57 15.93 -3.88 -3.61
CA GLY A 57 15.71 -3.03 -4.79
C GLY A 57 14.43 -3.39 -5.56
N LEU A 58 14.17 -4.69 -5.74
CA LEU A 58 12.94 -5.17 -6.38
C LEU A 58 11.70 -4.86 -5.55
N MET A 59 11.77 -4.99 -4.22
CA MET A 59 10.67 -4.66 -3.32
C MET A 59 10.35 -3.16 -3.34
N ILE A 60 11.37 -2.29 -3.33
CA ILE A 60 11.17 -0.84 -3.48
C ILE A 60 10.47 -0.54 -4.81
N ASN A 61 10.92 -1.15 -5.91
CA ASN A 61 10.32 -0.94 -7.22
C ASN A 61 8.88 -1.47 -7.27
N SER A 62 8.62 -2.65 -6.71
CA SER A 62 7.28 -3.22 -6.63
C SER A 62 6.33 -2.32 -5.85
N ALA A 63 6.71 -1.90 -4.64
CA ALA A 63 5.88 -1.00 -3.83
C ALA A 63 5.63 0.33 -4.56
N LYS A 64 6.63 0.88 -5.26
CA LYS A 64 6.48 2.11 -6.05
C LYS A 64 5.47 1.91 -7.18
N ASN A 65 5.57 0.81 -7.92
CA ASN A 65 4.65 0.52 -9.02
C ASN A 65 3.22 0.29 -8.51
N THR A 66 3.05 -0.38 -7.37
CA THR A 66 1.74 -0.53 -6.71
C THR A 66 1.17 0.83 -6.34
N PHE A 67 1.96 1.69 -5.70
CA PHE A 67 1.54 3.05 -5.35
C PHE A 67 1.10 3.86 -6.57
N GLU A 68 1.92 3.88 -7.63
CA GLU A 68 1.60 4.59 -8.89
C GLU A 68 0.36 4.02 -9.58
N ALA A 69 0.14 2.70 -9.53
CA ALA A 69 -1.04 2.06 -10.10
C ALA A 69 -2.32 2.43 -9.34
N ILE A 70 -2.30 2.41 -8.00
CA ILE A 70 -3.47 2.77 -7.19
C ILE A 70 -3.78 4.28 -7.37
N ASP A 71 -2.77 5.14 -7.40
CA ASP A 71 -2.93 6.58 -7.66
C ASP A 71 -3.59 6.82 -9.04
N HIS A 72 -3.06 6.18 -10.08
CA HIS A 72 -3.63 6.27 -11.42
C HIS A 72 -5.08 5.76 -11.48
N ASN A 73 -5.37 4.63 -10.85
CA ASN A 73 -6.72 4.05 -10.80
C ASN A 73 -7.70 4.93 -10.01
N LEU A 74 -7.26 5.60 -8.94
CA LEU A 74 -8.07 6.57 -8.21
C LEU A 74 -8.40 7.79 -9.06
N HIS A 75 -7.44 8.29 -9.84
CA HIS A 75 -7.66 9.37 -10.81
C HIS A 75 -8.65 8.96 -11.91
N ALA A 76 -8.50 7.76 -12.48
CA ALA A 76 -9.42 7.23 -13.48
C ALA A 76 -10.83 7.06 -12.90
N TYR A 77 -10.91 6.53 -11.68
CA TYR A 77 -12.18 6.33 -10.98
C TYR A 77 -12.91 7.63 -10.67
N ALA A 78 -12.21 8.66 -10.18
CA ALA A 78 -12.77 9.99 -10.00
C ALA A 78 -13.27 10.60 -11.32
N THR A 79 -12.55 10.37 -12.42
CA THR A 79 -12.94 10.85 -13.75
C THR A 79 -14.20 10.16 -14.26
N GLU A 80 -14.31 8.84 -14.16
CA GLU A 80 -15.49 8.08 -14.58
C GLU A 80 -16.73 8.44 -13.72
N LEU A 81 -16.55 8.80 -12.45
CA LEU A 81 -17.65 9.35 -11.62
C LEU A 81 -18.19 10.68 -12.17
N ILE A 82 -17.30 11.59 -12.60
CA ILE A 82 -17.70 12.87 -13.21
C ILE A 82 -18.39 12.62 -14.55
N LEU A 83 -17.85 11.71 -15.37
CA LEU A 83 -18.44 11.37 -16.67
C LEU A 83 -19.82 10.74 -16.52
N LEU A 84 -20.01 9.87 -15.53
CA LEU A 84 -21.31 9.32 -15.18
C LEU A 84 -22.30 10.42 -14.77
N ASP A 85 -21.92 11.32 -13.86
CA ASP A 85 -22.81 12.44 -13.50
C ASP A 85 -23.15 13.32 -14.71
N ARG A 86 -22.18 13.56 -15.60
CA ARG A 86 -22.38 14.33 -16.82
C ARG A 86 -23.33 13.66 -17.80
N SER A 87 -23.26 12.34 -17.97
CA SER A 87 -24.21 11.61 -18.83
C SER A 87 -25.62 11.61 -18.24
N LEU A 88 -25.74 11.46 -16.92
CA LEU A 88 -27.03 11.58 -16.22
C LEU A 88 -27.63 12.98 -16.46
N ARG A 89 -26.85 14.06 -16.29
CA ARG A 89 -27.33 15.42 -16.59
C ARG A 89 -27.74 15.62 -18.04
N GLN A 90 -26.98 15.05 -18.98
CA GLN A 90 -27.24 15.18 -20.41
C GLN A 90 -28.52 14.45 -20.84
N TYR A 91 -28.87 13.36 -20.16
CA TYR A 91 -30.11 12.62 -20.38
C TYR A 91 -31.35 13.46 -20.05
N GLY A 92 -31.35 14.17 -18.92
CA GLY A 92 -32.42 15.09 -18.53
C GLY A 92 -32.98 14.83 -17.13
N PRO A 93 -34.19 15.33 -16.81
CA PRO A 93 -34.72 15.32 -15.45
C PRO A 93 -35.09 13.91 -14.93
N GLU A 94 -35.32 12.95 -15.81
CA GLU A 94 -35.71 11.58 -15.43
C GLU A 94 -34.60 10.85 -14.65
N THR A 95 -33.33 11.19 -14.88
CA THR A 95 -32.17 10.61 -14.16
C THR A 95 -31.89 11.30 -12.82
N GLN A 96 -32.62 12.36 -12.46
CA GLN A 96 -32.39 13.10 -11.22
C GLN A 96 -32.54 12.22 -9.97
N ALA A 97 -33.42 11.22 -10.02
CA ALA A 97 -33.58 10.21 -8.97
C ALA A 97 -32.34 9.31 -8.82
N ALA A 98 -31.58 9.08 -9.89
CA ALA A 98 -30.31 8.35 -9.87
C ALA A 98 -29.11 9.22 -9.47
N ARG A 99 -29.18 10.55 -9.69
CA ARG A 99 -28.09 11.48 -9.30
C ARG A 99 -27.95 11.64 -7.79
N GLN A 100 -29.05 11.68 -7.04
CA GLN A 100 -29.02 11.79 -5.58
C GLN A 100 -28.23 10.66 -4.89
N PRO A 101 -28.49 9.36 -5.16
CA PRO A 101 -27.69 8.28 -4.59
C PRO A 101 -26.23 8.30 -5.08
N LEU A 102 -25.97 8.75 -6.31
CA LEU A 102 -24.59 8.93 -6.80
C LEU A 102 -23.83 10.01 -6.01
N ILE A 103 -24.43 11.17 -5.75
CA ILE A 103 -23.79 12.23 -4.95
C ILE A 103 -23.54 11.74 -3.52
N ALA A 104 -24.53 11.08 -2.91
CA ALA A 104 -24.39 10.50 -1.56
C ALA A 104 -23.29 9.43 -1.51
N TYR A 105 -23.14 8.66 -2.59
CA TYR A 105 -22.07 7.68 -2.75
C TYR A 105 -20.69 8.35 -2.79
N VAL A 106 -20.51 9.33 -3.67
CA VAL A 106 -19.22 10.04 -3.81
C VAL A 106 -18.86 10.78 -2.52
N GLN A 107 -19.83 11.40 -1.85
CA GLN A 107 -19.61 12.03 -0.54
C GLN A 107 -19.06 11.02 0.47
N ARG A 108 -19.69 9.85 0.58
CA ARG A 108 -19.23 8.81 1.50
C ARG A 108 -17.85 8.27 1.14
N VAL A 109 -17.56 8.12 -0.14
CA VAL A 109 -16.24 7.71 -0.62
C VAL A 109 -15.18 8.73 -0.22
N VAL A 110 -15.42 10.03 -0.42
CA VAL A 110 -14.53 11.11 0.02
C VAL A 110 -14.33 11.09 1.54
N ASP A 111 -15.41 10.95 2.30
CA ASP A 111 -15.36 10.92 3.76
C ASP A 111 -14.55 9.71 4.28
N ALA A 112 -14.67 8.56 3.61
CA ALA A 112 -13.94 7.33 3.94
C ALA A 112 -12.45 7.40 3.57
N THR A 113 -12.10 8.11 2.49
CA THR A 113 -10.70 8.34 2.08
C THR A 113 -10.01 9.39 2.96
N SER A 114 -10.75 10.12 3.79
CA SER A 114 -10.16 11.13 4.67
C SER A 114 -9.13 10.51 5.62
N PRO A 115 -7.97 11.16 5.85
CA PRO A 115 -6.87 10.62 6.68
C PRO A 115 -7.26 10.29 8.14
N SER A 116 -8.46 10.66 8.57
CA SER A 116 -9.03 10.33 9.89
C SER A 116 -9.74 8.97 9.96
N GLN A 117 -10.14 8.37 8.83
CA GLN A 117 -10.83 7.09 8.78
C GLN A 117 -9.97 6.01 8.10
N GLN A 118 -9.56 5.02 8.90
CA GLN A 118 -8.74 3.87 8.46
C GLN A 118 -9.53 2.82 7.67
N SER A 119 -10.67 3.17 7.06
CA SER A 119 -11.49 2.22 6.31
C SER A 119 -11.22 2.34 4.82
N PRO A 120 -10.69 1.28 4.18
CA PRO A 120 -10.49 1.30 2.74
C PRO A 120 -11.83 1.53 2.04
N ILE A 121 -11.78 2.40 1.04
CA ILE A 121 -12.85 2.90 0.16
C ILE A 121 -13.84 1.81 -0.28
N VAL A 122 -13.41 0.54 -0.28
CA VAL A 122 -14.08 -0.53 -1.00
C VAL A 122 -14.86 -1.52 -0.13
N ALA A 123 -14.60 -1.59 1.19
CA ALA A 123 -15.24 -2.58 2.06
C ALA A 123 -16.60 -2.16 2.67
N ASN A 124 -17.14 -1.00 2.28
CA ASN A 124 -18.40 -0.52 2.86
C ASN A 124 -19.62 -1.00 2.07
N ARG A 125 -20.33 -2.01 2.60
CA ARG A 125 -21.59 -2.54 2.06
C ARG A 125 -22.62 -1.44 1.76
N LEU A 126 -22.63 -0.34 2.52
CA LEU A 126 -23.53 0.79 2.29
C LEU A 126 -23.17 1.60 1.03
N SER A 127 -21.89 1.71 0.69
CA SER A 127 -21.46 2.38 -0.55
C SER A 127 -21.88 1.56 -1.77
N GLU A 128 -21.75 0.24 -1.70
CA GLU A 128 -22.23 -0.67 -2.75
C GLU A 128 -23.74 -0.58 -2.98
N LEU A 129 -24.52 -0.51 -1.90
CA LEU A 129 -25.97 -0.35 -1.99
C LEU A 129 -26.38 0.96 -2.69
N LEU A 130 -25.65 2.05 -2.47
CA LEU A 130 -25.93 3.32 -3.16
C LEU A 130 -25.63 3.21 -4.66
N LEU A 131 -24.53 2.57 -5.04
CA LEU A 131 -24.15 2.38 -6.44
C LEU A 131 -25.14 1.44 -7.17
N ASN A 132 -25.58 0.37 -6.49
CA ASN A 132 -26.63 -0.51 -7.01
C ASN A 132 -27.96 0.24 -7.19
N ASN A 133 -28.31 1.13 -6.25
CA ASN A 133 -29.50 1.96 -6.37
C ASN A 133 -29.45 2.87 -7.62
N VAL A 134 -28.30 3.42 -7.97
CA VAL A 134 -28.12 4.16 -9.24
C VAL A 134 -28.47 3.25 -10.44
N GLY A 135 -27.97 2.02 -10.44
CA GLY A 135 -28.26 1.03 -11.47
C GLY A 135 -29.75 0.67 -11.56
N ASP A 136 -30.39 0.45 -10.41
CA ASP A 136 -31.82 0.15 -10.32
C ASP A 136 -32.66 1.30 -10.89
N GLN A 137 -32.36 2.55 -10.52
CA GLN A 137 -33.03 3.73 -11.06
C GLN A 137 -32.87 3.84 -12.58
N LEU A 138 -31.67 3.58 -13.10
CA LEU A 138 -31.42 3.57 -14.55
C LEU A 138 -32.11 2.40 -15.29
N SER A 139 -32.39 1.29 -14.61
CA SER A 139 -33.02 0.12 -15.22
C SER A 139 -34.52 0.31 -15.49
N VAL A 140 -35.19 1.12 -14.67
CA VAL A 140 -36.64 1.38 -14.74
C VAL A 140 -36.98 2.47 -15.77
N LEU A 141 -36.00 3.26 -16.20
CA LEU A 141 -36.19 4.30 -17.22
C LEU A 141 -36.62 3.71 -18.56
N THR A 142 -37.70 4.26 -19.12
CA THR A 142 -38.19 3.93 -20.46
C THR A 142 -37.85 5.08 -21.40
N PRO A 143 -36.85 4.95 -22.29
CA PRO A 143 -36.41 6.05 -23.13
C PRO A 143 -37.51 6.44 -24.14
N PRO A 144 -37.80 7.75 -24.31
CA PRO A 144 -38.86 8.20 -25.21
C PRO A 144 -38.47 8.13 -26.69
N ASP A 145 -37.19 8.28 -27.03
CA ASP A 145 -36.66 8.25 -28.39
C ASP A 145 -35.36 7.45 -28.48
N ASP A 146 -34.96 7.06 -29.70
CA ASP A 146 -33.69 6.34 -29.97
C ASP A 146 -32.46 7.09 -29.41
N ARG A 147 -32.46 8.43 -29.49
CA ARG A 147 -31.39 9.26 -28.93
C ARG A 147 -31.25 9.10 -27.41
N HIS A 148 -32.39 9.04 -26.70
CA HIS A 148 -32.40 8.80 -25.26
C HIS A 148 -32.02 7.35 -24.95
N ALA A 149 -32.41 6.39 -25.80
CA ALA A 149 -31.99 5.00 -25.64
C ALA A 149 -30.46 4.85 -25.72
N ASP A 150 -29.80 5.53 -26.64
CA ASP A 150 -28.33 5.53 -26.73
C ASP A 150 -27.68 6.24 -25.53
N MET A 151 -28.19 7.40 -25.10
CA MET A 151 -27.70 8.06 -23.88
C MET A 151 -27.83 7.19 -22.62
N LEU A 152 -28.91 6.42 -22.51
CA LEU A 152 -29.12 5.48 -21.39
C LEU A 152 -28.13 4.31 -21.43
N ARG A 153 -27.78 3.82 -22.64
CA ARG A 153 -26.74 2.80 -22.81
C ARG A 153 -25.38 3.34 -22.38
N ASP A 154 -25.03 4.56 -22.80
CA ASP A 154 -23.78 5.22 -22.44
C ASP A 154 -23.67 5.40 -20.92
N ALA A 155 -24.73 5.87 -20.27
CA ALA A 155 -24.77 6.03 -18.81
C ALA A 155 -24.62 4.68 -18.07
N ARG A 156 -25.27 3.61 -18.55
CA ARG A 156 -25.11 2.25 -17.99
C ARG A 156 -23.69 1.71 -18.19
N GLN A 157 -23.06 1.98 -19.33
CA GLN A 157 -21.69 1.57 -19.59
C GLN A 157 -20.71 2.32 -18.68
N GLN A 158 -20.90 3.61 -18.45
CA GLN A 158 -20.10 4.38 -17.48
C GLN A 158 -20.29 3.86 -16.06
N LEU A 159 -21.52 3.54 -15.64
CA LEU A 159 -21.77 2.92 -14.34
C LEU A 159 -21.02 1.59 -14.18
N GLN A 160 -21.00 0.74 -15.21
CA GLN A 160 -20.25 -0.51 -15.18
C GLN A 160 -18.76 -0.28 -14.99
N LYS A 161 -18.18 0.70 -15.69
CA LYS A 161 -16.76 1.06 -15.50
C LYS A 161 -16.45 1.57 -14.09
N VAL A 162 -17.34 2.38 -13.51
CA VAL A 162 -17.21 2.84 -12.12
C VAL A 162 -17.20 1.64 -11.17
N ILE A 163 -18.10 0.67 -11.37
CA ILE A 163 -18.13 -0.56 -10.56
C ILE A 163 -16.85 -1.38 -10.73
N GLU A 164 -16.36 -1.54 -11.96
CA GLU A 164 -15.13 -2.27 -12.26
C GLU A 164 -13.91 -1.64 -11.57
N LEU A 165 -13.73 -0.32 -11.74
CA LEU A 165 -12.63 0.42 -11.11
C LEU A 165 -12.70 0.38 -9.57
N ARG A 166 -13.90 0.38 -8.99
CA ARG A 166 -14.08 0.17 -7.55
C ARG A 166 -13.49 -1.17 -7.12
N TRP A 167 -13.79 -2.26 -7.83
CA TRP A 167 -13.29 -3.60 -7.50
C TRP A 167 -11.78 -3.72 -7.72
N VAL A 168 -11.24 -3.11 -8.79
CA VAL A 168 -9.78 -3.03 -9.02
C VAL A 168 -9.08 -2.34 -7.85
N LEU A 169 -9.64 -1.21 -7.37
CA LEU A 169 -9.11 -0.50 -6.21
C LEU A 169 -9.22 -1.35 -4.93
N ALA A 170 -10.23 -2.21 -4.79
CA ALA A 170 -10.36 -3.12 -3.65
C ALA A 170 -9.22 -4.12 -3.61
N GLU A 171 -9.00 -4.79 -4.74
CA GLU A 171 -8.08 -5.90 -4.88
C GLU A 171 -6.63 -5.42 -4.74
N GLN A 172 -6.32 -4.26 -5.34
CA GLN A 172 -4.99 -3.65 -5.23
C GLN A 172 -4.68 -3.12 -3.82
N SER A 173 -5.68 -2.94 -2.96
CA SER A 173 -5.49 -2.48 -1.58
C SER A 173 -4.99 -3.58 -0.63
N GLU A 174 -4.92 -4.85 -1.06
CA GLU A 174 -4.50 -5.98 -0.21
C GLU A 174 -2.98 -6.15 -0.09
N GLY A 175 -2.19 -5.29 -0.76
CA GLY A 175 -0.73 -5.35 -0.80
C GLY A 175 -0.20 -6.38 -1.80
N ALA A 176 0.85 -6.03 -2.52
CA ALA A 176 1.42 -6.90 -3.56
C ALA A 176 2.55 -7.79 -3.03
N ILE A 177 3.15 -7.44 -1.89
CA ILE A 177 4.38 -8.08 -1.41
C ILE A 177 4.06 -9.24 -0.47
N PRO A 178 4.43 -10.50 -0.80
CA PRO A 178 4.18 -11.63 0.08
C PRO A 178 4.95 -11.51 1.39
N GLY A 179 4.25 -11.66 2.53
CA GLY A 179 4.88 -11.58 3.86
C GLY A 179 6.02 -12.58 4.08
N ALA A 180 6.01 -13.72 3.38
CA ALA A 180 7.10 -14.69 3.40
C ALA A 180 8.41 -14.13 2.84
N LEU A 181 8.34 -13.27 1.81
CA LEU A 181 9.52 -12.63 1.21
C LEU A 181 10.15 -11.62 2.19
N ILE A 182 9.31 -10.85 2.90
CA ILE A 182 9.75 -9.95 3.97
C ILE A 182 10.43 -10.74 5.09
N ALA A 183 9.82 -11.83 5.55
CA ALA A 183 10.39 -12.68 6.60
C ALA A 183 11.76 -13.26 6.20
N LEU A 184 11.89 -13.73 4.95
CA LEU A 184 13.15 -14.22 4.41
C LEU A 184 14.23 -13.12 4.34
N LEU A 185 13.85 -11.91 3.91
CA LEU A 185 14.76 -10.77 3.85
C LEU A 185 15.26 -10.35 5.25
N VAL A 186 14.35 -10.31 6.23
CA VAL A 186 14.71 -10.04 7.63
C VAL A 186 15.63 -11.14 8.18
N ALA A 187 15.40 -12.40 7.82
CA ALA A 187 16.30 -13.50 8.20
C ALA A 187 17.71 -13.34 7.59
N TRP A 188 17.83 -12.90 6.34
CA TRP A 188 19.15 -12.63 5.74
C TRP A 188 19.84 -11.42 6.39
N LEU A 189 19.10 -10.33 6.62
CA LEU A 189 19.64 -9.15 7.29
C LEU A 189 20.11 -9.44 8.71
N THR A 190 19.36 -10.23 9.48
CA THR A 190 19.75 -10.63 10.84
C THR A 190 21.03 -11.47 10.84
N LEU A 191 21.19 -12.38 9.87
CA LEU A 191 22.43 -13.15 9.70
C LEU A 191 23.62 -12.25 9.35
N ILE A 192 23.42 -11.25 8.47
CA ILE A 192 24.45 -10.26 8.12
C ILE A 192 24.87 -9.44 9.35
N PHE A 193 23.89 -8.89 10.09
CA PHE A 193 24.16 -8.11 11.31
C PHE A 193 24.85 -8.96 12.40
N ALA A 194 24.44 -10.22 12.57
CA ALA A 194 25.09 -11.15 13.48
C ALA A 194 26.55 -11.44 13.06
N SER A 195 26.80 -11.63 11.76
CA SER A 195 28.15 -11.84 11.22
C SER A 195 29.09 -10.66 11.47
N PHE A 196 28.58 -9.42 11.47
CA PHE A 196 29.40 -8.24 11.78
C PHE A 196 29.71 -8.13 13.28
N GLY A 197 28.78 -8.52 14.16
CA GLY A 197 28.98 -8.51 15.61
C GLY A 197 30.04 -9.50 16.09
N PHE A 198 30.26 -10.60 15.35
CA PHE A 198 31.10 -11.71 15.78
C PHE A 198 32.60 -11.39 15.92
N ARG A 199 33.10 -10.25 15.43
CA ARG A 199 34.51 -9.85 15.59
C ARG A 199 34.70 -8.37 15.90
N ALA A 200 33.61 -7.69 16.23
CA ALA A 200 33.61 -6.28 16.54
C ALA A 200 34.20 -6.02 17.93
N PRO A 201 35.11 -5.05 18.11
CA PRO A 201 35.49 -4.60 19.43
C PRO A 201 34.26 -3.99 20.12
N CYS A 202 34.06 -4.31 21.40
CA CYS A 202 32.99 -3.74 22.23
C CYS A 202 33.30 -2.27 22.58
N ASN A 203 33.32 -1.39 21.60
CA ASN A 203 33.44 0.05 21.79
C ASN A 203 32.11 0.76 21.51
N ALA A 204 31.94 1.94 22.10
CA ALA A 204 30.71 2.72 21.94
C ALA A 204 30.43 3.06 20.47
N THR A 205 31.47 3.29 19.67
CA THR A 205 31.36 3.60 18.23
C THR A 205 30.73 2.47 17.44
N VAL A 206 31.15 1.21 17.64
CA VAL A 206 30.61 0.06 16.90
C VAL A 206 29.16 -0.23 17.32
N VAL A 207 28.87 -0.11 18.61
CA VAL A 207 27.48 -0.23 19.11
C VAL A 207 26.59 0.85 18.49
N ALA A 208 27.03 2.11 18.48
CA ALA A 208 26.30 3.21 17.87
C ALA A 208 26.06 2.96 16.37
N THR A 209 27.08 2.50 15.63
CA THR A 209 26.95 2.16 14.22
C THR A 209 25.91 1.07 14.00
N PHE A 210 25.93 -0.03 14.77
CA PHE A 210 24.94 -1.10 14.61
C PHE A 210 23.52 -0.63 14.90
N VAL A 211 23.32 0.16 15.96
CA VAL A 211 22.00 0.70 16.30
C VAL A 211 21.49 1.63 15.19
N VAL A 212 22.33 2.56 14.71
CA VAL A 212 21.95 3.50 13.64
C VAL A 212 21.68 2.74 12.34
N SER A 213 22.53 1.79 11.95
CA SER A 213 22.32 0.97 10.74
C SER A 213 21.04 0.14 10.84
N ALA A 214 20.77 -0.49 11.99
CA ALA A 214 19.54 -1.24 12.21
C ALA A 214 18.30 -0.32 12.11
N ALA A 215 18.38 0.90 12.67
CA ALA A 215 17.31 1.88 12.58
C ALA A 215 17.04 2.31 11.14
N LEU A 216 18.08 2.60 10.35
CA LEU A 216 17.94 3.00 8.95
C LEU A 216 17.36 1.87 8.09
N VAL A 217 17.81 0.63 8.28
CA VAL A 217 17.28 -0.53 7.55
C VAL A 217 15.82 -0.80 7.93
N ALA A 218 15.48 -0.74 9.23
CA ALA A 218 14.12 -0.88 9.69
C ALA A 218 13.21 0.23 9.15
N ALA A 219 13.69 1.47 9.10
CA ALA A 219 12.97 2.60 8.51
C ALA A 219 12.74 2.41 7.00
N ALA A 220 13.75 1.93 6.26
CA ALA A 220 13.61 1.65 4.83
C ALA A 220 12.57 0.54 4.57
N LEU A 221 12.62 -0.56 5.33
CA LEU A 221 11.64 -1.64 5.22
C LEU A 221 10.24 -1.18 5.63
N TYR A 222 10.14 -0.35 6.67
CA TYR A 222 8.87 0.28 7.06
C TYR A 222 8.30 1.08 5.90
N LEU A 223 9.08 1.97 5.26
CA LEU A 223 8.61 2.76 4.12
C LEU A 223 8.18 1.91 2.92
N ILE A 224 8.86 0.80 2.66
CA ILE A 224 8.47 -0.13 1.59
C ILE A 224 7.10 -0.76 1.89
N MET A 225 6.89 -1.22 3.12
CA MET A 225 5.60 -1.79 3.54
C MET A 225 4.49 -0.74 3.55
N ASP A 226 4.80 0.47 4.02
CA ASP A 226 3.87 1.61 4.07
C ASP A 226 3.36 1.98 2.66
N MET A 227 4.27 1.94 1.68
CA MET A 227 3.95 2.23 0.28
C MET A 227 3.21 1.08 -0.42
N ASP A 228 3.26 -0.15 0.11
CA ASP A 228 2.49 -1.30 -0.39
C ASP A 228 1.00 -1.23 0.02
N ILE A 229 0.66 -0.50 1.09
CA ILE A 229 -0.72 -0.30 1.58
C ILE A 229 -0.99 1.20 1.80
N PRO A 230 -1.18 2.00 0.74
CA PRO A 230 -1.06 3.46 0.78
C PRO A 230 -2.28 4.23 1.37
N PHE A 231 -3.04 3.60 2.27
CA PHE A 231 -4.26 4.16 2.86
C PHE A 231 -4.17 4.47 4.35
N SER A 232 -3.09 4.07 5.03
CA SER A 232 -2.98 4.27 6.49
C SER A 232 -1.60 4.74 7.00
N GLY A 233 -0.63 4.89 6.09
CA GLY A 233 0.74 5.30 6.38
C GLY A 233 1.00 6.81 6.28
N PRO A 234 2.20 7.33 6.58
CA PRO A 234 2.63 8.68 6.20
C PRO A 234 2.63 8.93 4.69
N ILE A 235 2.86 7.91 3.86
CA ILE A 235 2.80 8.04 2.40
C ILE A 235 1.40 7.62 1.94
N GLN A 236 0.51 8.60 1.78
CA GLN A 236 -0.88 8.36 1.38
C GLN A 236 -1.13 8.88 -0.03
N ILE A 237 -2.05 8.23 -0.73
CA ILE A 237 -2.59 8.77 -1.97
C ILE A 237 -3.48 9.96 -1.65
N SER A 238 -3.38 11.02 -2.46
CA SER A 238 -4.15 12.24 -2.22
C SER A 238 -5.66 11.99 -2.43
N PRO A 239 -6.53 12.44 -1.50
CA PRO A 239 -7.98 12.41 -1.71
C PRO A 239 -8.48 13.46 -2.72
N ALA A 240 -7.60 14.37 -3.17
CA ALA A 240 -7.96 15.51 -4.02
C ALA A 240 -8.74 15.17 -5.31
N PRO A 241 -8.49 14.05 -6.02
CA PRO A 241 -9.27 13.70 -7.21
C PRO A 241 -10.74 13.42 -6.89
N LEU A 242 -11.00 12.72 -5.78
CA LEU A 242 -12.35 12.40 -5.32
C LEU A 242 -13.07 13.64 -4.77
N GLU A 243 -12.36 14.50 -4.03
CA GLU A 243 -12.90 15.79 -3.57
C GLU A 243 -13.29 16.69 -4.75
N ARG A 244 -12.47 16.73 -5.80
CA ARG A 244 -12.78 17.47 -7.03
C ARG A 244 -13.99 16.87 -7.74
N ALA A 245 -14.08 15.55 -7.84
CA ALA A 245 -15.25 14.90 -8.41
C ALA A 245 -16.53 15.26 -7.65
N LEU A 246 -16.49 15.20 -6.31
CA LEU A 246 -17.61 15.59 -5.46
C LEU A 246 -18.02 17.07 -5.68
N ALA A 247 -17.04 17.97 -5.82
CA ALA A 247 -17.30 19.38 -6.10
C ALA A 247 -18.01 19.59 -7.45
N GLU A 248 -17.56 18.90 -8.50
CA GLU A 248 -18.19 18.92 -9.83
C GLU A 248 -19.63 18.35 -9.80
N LEU A 249 -19.83 17.25 -9.06
CA LEU A 249 -21.15 16.61 -8.92
C LEU A 249 -22.20 17.51 -8.23
N LYS A 250 -21.74 18.40 -7.33
CA LYS A 250 -22.61 19.32 -6.56
C LYS A 250 -22.95 20.62 -7.29
N GLN A 251 -22.19 20.99 -8.33
CA GLN A 251 -22.53 22.11 -9.22
C GLN A 251 -23.80 21.80 -10.02
#